data_AF-A0A9X8VH72-F1
#
_entry.id   AF-A0A9X8VH72-F1
#
_cell.length_a   1.000
_cell.length_b   1.000
_cell.length_c   1.000
_cell.angle_alpha   90.00
_cell.angle_beta   90.00
_cell.angle_gamma   90.00
#
_symmetry.space_group_name_H-M   'P 1'
#
loop_
_entity.id
_entity.type
_entity.pdbx_description
1 polymer ?
#
loop_
_entity_poly.entity_id
_entity_poly.type
_entity_poly.pdbx_seq_one_letter_code
_entity_poly.pdbx_strand_id
1 'polypeptide(L)'
;MAGLPTNSNSNALQQLYRLFEGRGGERSPHALAHWQQALRLGWPTRKHENWKYTPLESLLEQQFLEPQPAPVSAEQLDALAL
;
A
#
# COMPACT_ATOMS: atom_id res chain seq x y z
N MET A 1 4.72 29.43 14.74
CA MET A 1 5.29 28.45 13.80
C MET A 1 4.94 27.06 14.31
N ALA A 2 3.85 26.46 13.82
CA ALA A 2 3.45 25.11 14.19
C ALA A 2 3.83 24.18 13.02
N GLY A 3 4.82 23.31 13.23
CA GLY A 3 5.20 22.30 12.26
C GLY A 3 4.06 21.29 12.09
N LEU A 4 3.47 21.26 10.90
CA LEU A 4 2.49 20.26 10.50
C LEU A 4 3.20 18.89 10.32
N PRO A 5 2.69 17.79 10.89
CA PRO A 5 3.18 16.46 10.57
C PRO A 5 2.50 16.01 9.26
N THR A 6 2.99 16.47 8.11
CA THR A 6 2.39 16.16 6.79
C THR A 6 3.23 15.28 5.87
N ASN A 7 4.40 14.81 6.32
CA ASN A 7 5.34 14.14 5.40
C ASN A 7 5.17 12.61 5.32
N SER A 8 4.52 11.97 6.30
CA SER A 8 4.32 10.50 6.27
C SER A 8 3.18 10.07 5.33
N ASN A 9 2.21 10.98 5.12
CA ASN A 9 1.02 10.71 4.31
C ASN A 9 1.36 10.64 2.81
N SER A 10 2.33 11.45 2.36
CA SER A 10 2.79 11.48 0.96
C SER A 10 3.76 10.37 0.61
N ASN A 11 4.68 10.00 1.51
CA ASN A 11 5.71 9.00 1.19
C ASN A 11 5.11 7.60 0.96
N ALA A 12 4.26 7.11 1.86
CA ALA A 12 3.62 5.79 1.71
C ALA A 12 2.74 5.71 0.45
N LEU A 13 1.96 6.76 0.13
CA LEU A 13 1.18 6.81 -1.11
C LEU A 13 2.08 6.80 -2.35
N GLN A 14 3.19 7.54 -2.33
CA GLN A 14 4.16 7.53 -3.44
C GLN A 14 4.84 6.16 -3.62
N GLN A 15 5.12 5.45 -2.54
CA GLN A 15 5.65 4.08 -2.62
C GLN A 15 4.64 3.11 -3.23
N LEU A 16 3.38 3.15 -2.76
CA LEU A 16 2.31 2.34 -3.32
C LEU A 16 2.01 2.70 -4.78
N TYR A 17 2.12 3.97 -5.15
CA TYR A 17 1.96 4.41 -6.55
C TYR A 17 2.99 3.76 -7.47
N ARG A 18 4.26 3.73 -7.06
CA ARG A 18 5.33 3.09 -7.84
C ARG A 18 5.06 1.59 -8.04
N LEU A 19 4.49 0.92 -7.04
CA LEU A 19 4.07 -0.49 -7.17
C LEU A 19 2.87 -0.64 -8.11
N PHE A 20 1.92 0.29 -8.07
CA PHE A 20 0.77 0.32 -8.97
C PHE A 20 1.21 0.49 -10.44
N GLU A 21 2.12 1.44 -10.71
CA GLU A 21 2.70 1.64 -12.05
C GLU A 21 3.51 0.42 -12.51
N GLY A 22 4.38 -0.12 -11.65
CA GLY A 22 5.25 -1.27 -11.97
C GLY A 22 4.49 -2.52 -12.38
N ARG A 23 3.28 -2.74 -11.83
CA ARG A 23 2.40 -3.87 -12.18
C ARG A 23 1.49 -3.63 -13.38
N GLY A 24 1.56 -2.46 -14.01
CA GLY A 24 0.69 -2.10 -15.13
C GLY A 24 -0.73 -1.71 -14.70
N GLY A 25 -0.90 -1.19 -13.48
CA GLY A 25 -2.18 -0.81 -12.90
C GLY A 25 -2.98 0.21 -13.73
N GLU A 26 -2.31 1.06 -14.52
CA GLU A 26 -2.96 2.02 -15.43
C GLU A 26 -3.75 1.35 -16.56
N ARG A 27 -3.46 0.08 -16.87
CA ARG A 27 -4.15 -0.67 -17.94
C ARG A 27 -5.59 -1.03 -17.56
N SER A 28 -5.92 -0.99 -16.26
CA SER A 28 -7.28 -1.22 -15.77
C SER A 28 -7.95 0.10 -15.40
N PRO A 29 -9.03 0.52 -16.09
CA PRO A 29 -9.70 1.79 -15.81
C PRO A 29 -10.31 1.82 -14.40
N HIS A 30 -10.77 0.67 -13.90
CA HIS A 30 -11.25 0.55 -12.52
C HIS A 30 -10.14 0.75 -11.50
N ALA A 31 -8.98 0.14 -11.72
CA ALA A 31 -7.85 0.25 -10.81
C ALA A 31 -7.33 1.70 -10.73
N LEU A 32 -7.27 2.39 -11.88
CA LEU A 32 -6.93 3.82 -11.94
C LEU A 32 -7.97 4.69 -11.21
N ALA A 33 -9.27 4.45 -11.41
CA ALA A 33 -10.32 5.20 -10.73
C ALA A 33 -10.25 5.04 -9.20
N HIS A 34 -10.03 3.82 -8.71
CA HIS A 34 -9.83 3.55 -7.28
C HIS A 34 -8.57 4.22 -6.75
N TRP A 35 -7.48 4.22 -7.51
CA TRP A 35 -6.25 4.89 -7.12
C TRP A 35 -6.43 6.41 -6.99
N GLN A 36 -7.09 7.05 -7.96
CA GLN A 36 -7.40 8.47 -7.89
C GLN A 36 -8.26 8.82 -6.67
N GLN A 37 -9.23 7.96 -6.31
CA GLN A 37 -10.03 8.15 -5.12
C GLN A 37 -9.20 8.01 -3.83
N ALA A 38 -8.26 7.05 -3.78
CA ALA A 38 -7.34 6.90 -2.66
C ALA A 38 -6.45 8.14 -2.47
N LEU A 39 -5.94 8.73 -3.56
CA LEU A 39 -5.16 9.97 -3.50
C LEU A 39 -5.97 11.16 -2.98
N ARG A 40 -7.27 11.25 -3.34
CA ARG A 40 -8.16 12.31 -2.86
C ARG A 40 -8.46 12.20 -1.37
N LEU A 41 -8.64 10.97 -0.87
CA LEU A 41 -8.95 10.70 0.53
C LEU A 41 -7.72 10.75 1.44
N GLY A 42 -6.56 10.32 0.93
CA GLY A 42 -5.32 10.20 1.70
C GLY A 42 -5.38 9.10 2.77
N TRP A 43 -4.36 9.04 3.63
CA TRP A 43 -4.40 8.15 4.78
C TRP A 43 -5.21 8.74 5.93
N PRO A 44 -6.04 7.93 6.57
CA PRO A 44 -6.75 8.34 7.77
C PRO A 44 -5.78 8.45 8.95
N THR A 45 -6.19 9.24 9.92
CA THR A 45 -5.49 9.47 11.19
C THR A 45 -6.36 9.04 12.35
N ARG A 46 -5.79 8.86 13.55
CA ARG A 46 -6.54 8.53 14.78
C ARG A 46 -7.68 9.50 15.13
N LYS A 47 -7.69 10.69 14.51
CA LYS A 47 -8.78 11.69 14.65
C LYS A 47 -10.05 11.28 13.90
N HIS A 48 -9.97 10.35 12.95
CA HIS A 48 -11.12 9.83 12.23
C HIS A 48 -11.85 8.81 13.10
N GLU A 49 -13.18 8.87 13.11
CA GLU A 49 -14.06 8.06 13.95
C GLU A 49 -13.72 6.55 13.88
N ASN A 50 -13.57 6.04 12.66
CA ASN A 50 -13.29 4.61 12.40
C ASN A 50 -11.84 4.19 12.69
N TRP A 51 -10.93 5.12 12.99
CA TRP A 51 -9.49 4.88 13.09
C TRP A 51 -8.93 5.16 14.49
N LYS A 52 -9.79 5.42 15.46
CA LYS A 52 -9.40 5.72 16.84
C LYS A 52 -8.57 4.61 17.49
N TYR A 53 -8.85 3.36 17.16
CA TYR A 53 -8.21 2.18 17.76
C TYR A 53 -7.27 1.42 16.82
N THR A 54 -7.09 1.91 15.59
CA THR A 54 -6.29 1.24 14.55
C THR A 54 -5.17 2.17 14.10
N PRO A 55 -4.02 2.18 14.79
CA PRO A 55 -2.92 3.07 14.45
C PRO A 55 -2.27 2.64 13.13
N LEU A 56 -2.12 3.59 12.20
CA LEU A 56 -1.46 3.37 10.91
C LEU A 56 -0.01 3.88 10.89
N GLU A 57 0.40 4.63 11.91
CA GLU A 57 1.67 5.36 11.87
C GLU A 57 2.87 4.43 11.61
N SER A 58 2.93 3.33 12.35
CA SER A 58 4.01 2.34 12.23
C SER A 58 4.04 1.65 10.86
N LEU A 59 2.91 1.50 10.17
CA LEU A 59 2.83 0.92 8.83
C LEU A 59 3.27 1.94 7.77
N LEU A 60 2.83 3.19 7.89
CA LEU A 60 3.15 4.25 6.92
C LEU A 60 4.62 4.69 7.00
N GLU A 61 5.31 4.37 8.08
CA GLU A 61 6.76 4.54 8.25
C GLU A 61 7.59 3.44 7.58
N GLN A 62 6.97 2.33 7.16
CA GLN A 62 7.68 1.23 6.50
C GLN A 62 7.97 1.52 5.02
N GLN A 63 8.81 0.67 4.44
CA GLN A 63 9.04 0.63 3.00
C GLN A 63 8.16 -0.46 2.34
N PHE A 64 7.38 -0.05 1.35
CA PHE A 64 6.59 -0.96 0.51
C PHE A 64 7.41 -1.37 -0.71
N LEU A 65 7.54 -2.68 -0.91
CA LEU A 65 8.34 -3.27 -1.97
C LEU A 65 7.52 -4.31 -2.73
N GLU A 66 7.88 -4.53 -3.99
CA GLU A 66 7.31 -5.64 -4.75
C GLU A 66 7.89 -6.96 -4.20
N PRO A 67 7.04 -7.96 -3.90
CA PRO A 67 7.54 -9.26 -3.49
C PRO A 67 8.45 -9.85 -4.58
N GLN A 68 9.63 -10.28 -4.17
CA GLN A 68 10.51 -11.03 -5.05
C GLN A 68 9.83 -12.36 -5.42
N PRO A 69 9.69 -12.70 -6.71
CA PRO A 69 9.10 -13.96 -7.10
C PRO A 69 10.00 -15.09 -6.58
N ALA A 70 9.48 -15.86 -5.62
CA ALA A 70 10.05 -17.13 -5.22
C ALA A 70 9.36 -18.22 -6.07
N PRO A 71 10.03 -18.75 -7.11
CA PRO A 71 9.43 -19.82 -7.90
C PRO A 71 9.22 -21.02 -6.99
N VAL A 72 7.97 -21.48 -6.88
CA VAL A 72 7.64 -22.74 -6.21
C VAL A 72 7.88 -23.86 -7.22
N SER A 73 8.74 -24.81 -6.86
CA SER A 73 8.99 -25.99 -7.68
C SER A 73 7.83 -26.98 -7.60
N ALA A 74 7.68 -27.81 -8.63
CA ALA A 74 6.70 -28.90 -8.61
C ALA A 74 6.93 -29.85 -7.41
N GLU A 75 8.18 -30.11 -7.06
CA GLU A 75 8.57 -30.94 -5.91
C GLU A 75 8.09 -30.35 -4.57
N GLN A 76 8.11 -29.03 -4.42
CA GLN A 76 7.59 -28.34 -3.23
C GLN A 76 6.06 -28.40 -3.16
N LEU A 77 5.36 -28.36 -4.30
CA LEU A 77 3.92 -28.54 -4.35
C LEU A 77 3.52 -29.98 -3.99
N ASP A 78 4.22 -30.96 -4.54
CA ASP A 78 3.97 -32.38 -4.26
C ASP A 78 4.27 -32.74 -2.80
N ALA A 79 5.33 -32.17 -2.20
CA ALA A 79 5.65 -32.40 -0.79
C ALA A 79 4.62 -31.79 0.20
N LEU A 80 3.83 -30.81 -0.25
CA LEU A 80 2.79 -30.15 0.54
C LEU A 80 1.38 -30.64 0.22
N ALA A 81 1.22 -31.49 -0.79
CA ALA A 81 -0.04 -32.16 -1.06
C ALA A 81 -0.32 -33.18 0.06
N LEU A 82 -1.29 -32.85 0.92
CA LEU A 82 -1.81 -33.72 1.99
C LEU A 82 -2.70 -34.83 1.44
#